data_AF-A0A9E7FCK2-F1
#
_entry.id   AF-A0A9E7FCK2-F1
#
_cell.length_a   1.000
_cell.length_b   1.000
_cell.length_c   1.000
_cell.angle_alpha   90.00
_cell.angle_beta   90.00
_cell.angle_gamma   90.00
#
_symmetry.space_group_name_H-M   'P 1'
#
loop_
_entity.id
_entity.type
_entity.pdbx_description
1 polymer ?
#
loop_
_entity_poly.entity_id
_entity_poly.type
_entity_poly.pdbx_seq_one_letter_code
_entity_poly.pdbx_strand_id
1 'polypeptide(L)'
;MASPLEMKKPSSSTGGAATTTRRRRSVPPGEKEGSPQNSVQGKLRKLESIIPGRQDDSIEGLLMRTAEYISFLELQVDVLKSLSHLYGVSPL
;
A
#
# COMPACT_ATOMS: atom_id res chain seq x y z
N MET A 1 -29.01 54.17 24.28
CA MET A 1 -29.29 52.85 24.89
C MET A 1 -30.80 52.62 24.82
N ALA A 2 -31.17 51.55 24.09
CA ALA A 2 -32.46 50.83 24.03
C ALA A 2 -33.76 51.54 23.60
N SER A 3 -34.14 51.32 22.33
CA SER A 3 -35.44 50.85 21.81
C SER A 3 -35.26 50.56 20.30
N PRO A 4 -36.02 49.69 19.59
CA PRO A 4 -37.38 49.18 19.89
C PRO A 4 -37.59 47.66 19.65
N LEU A 5 -38.72 47.11 20.10
CA LEU A 5 -39.22 45.79 19.68
C LEU A 5 -40.43 45.99 18.75
N GLU A 6 -40.24 45.75 17.45
CA GLU A 6 -41.31 45.65 16.46
C GLU A 6 -41.76 44.19 16.29
N MET A 7 -43.08 44.02 16.23
CA MET A 7 -43.77 42.75 15.98
C MET A 7 -44.11 42.62 14.49
N LYS A 8 -43.76 41.49 13.83
CA LYS A 8 -44.57 40.90 12.73
C LYS A 8 -44.06 39.53 12.29
N LYS A 9 -44.90 38.49 12.40
CA LYS A 9 -44.91 37.33 11.48
C LYS A 9 -45.96 37.65 10.39
N PRO A 10 -45.82 37.18 9.13
CA PRO A 10 -46.39 35.87 8.80
C PRO A 10 -45.77 35.10 7.61
N SER A 11 -46.26 33.85 7.48
CA SER A 11 -46.60 33.10 6.26
C SER A 11 -45.54 32.49 5.33
N SER A 12 -45.52 31.14 5.34
CA SER A 12 -45.67 30.18 4.21
C SER A 12 -44.98 30.40 2.86
N SER A 13 -44.34 29.34 2.33
CA SER A 13 -44.39 28.96 0.89
C SER A 13 -43.56 27.67 0.64
N THR A 14 -44.17 26.52 0.30
CA THR A 14 -44.42 25.94 -1.05
C THR A 14 -43.21 25.31 -1.77
N GLY A 15 -43.28 23.97 -1.94
CA GLY A 15 -43.19 23.27 -3.23
C GLY A 15 -41.82 23.06 -3.91
N GLY A 16 -41.61 21.85 -4.43
CA GLY A 16 -40.63 21.64 -5.51
C GLY A 16 -40.07 20.22 -5.64
N ALA A 17 -40.81 19.32 -6.28
CA ALA A 17 -40.32 18.03 -6.76
C ALA A 17 -39.38 18.22 -7.97
N ALA A 18 -38.22 17.57 -7.95
CA ALA A 18 -37.29 17.55 -9.08
C ALA A 18 -36.95 16.11 -9.46
N THR A 19 -37.63 15.61 -10.50
CA THR A 19 -37.27 14.40 -11.25
C THR A 19 -35.99 14.69 -12.03
N THR A 20 -34.91 13.93 -11.78
CA THR A 20 -33.70 13.97 -12.62
C THR A 20 -33.38 12.60 -13.17
N THR A 21 -33.57 12.45 -14.49
CA THR A 21 -33.29 11.24 -15.26
C THR A 21 -31.78 11.09 -15.41
N ARG A 22 -31.22 10.13 -14.68
CA ARG A 22 -29.79 9.81 -14.62
C ARG A 22 -29.33 9.11 -15.91
N ARG A 23 -28.69 9.86 -16.81
CA ARG A 23 -27.96 9.34 -17.99
C ARG A 23 -26.91 8.32 -17.54
N ARG A 24 -27.10 7.05 -17.90
CA ARG A 24 -26.10 5.99 -17.77
C ARG A 24 -24.98 6.25 -18.79
N ARG A 25 -23.83 6.70 -18.30
CA ARG A 25 -22.57 6.75 -19.06
C ARG A 25 -21.99 5.34 -19.10
N SER A 26 -22.00 4.74 -20.27
CA SER A 26 -21.29 3.51 -20.59
C SER A 26 -19.78 3.77 -20.53
N VAL A 27 -19.09 3.10 -19.60
CA VAL A 27 -17.62 3.10 -19.48
C VAL A 27 -17.08 1.98 -20.37
N PRO A 28 -16.06 2.20 -21.22
CA PRO A 28 -15.48 1.16 -22.06
C PRO A 28 -14.65 0.17 -21.22
N PRO A 29 -14.41 -1.06 -21.71
CA PRO A 29 -13.72 -2.10 -20.95
C PRO A 29 -12.24 -1.76 -20.83
N GLY A 30 -11.80 -1.46 -19.60
CA GLY A 30 -10.40 -1.27 -19.26
C GLY A 30 -9.63 -2.58 -19.34
N GLU A 31 -8.42 -2.46 -19.85
CA GLU A 31 -7.41 -3.51 -20.04
C GLU A 31 -7.19 -4.32 -18.75
N LYS A 32 -6.89 -5.61 -18.92
CA LYS A 32 -6.69 -6.56 -17.82
C LYS A 32 -5.65 -6.04 -16.83
N GLU A 33 -6.14 -5.46 -15.74
CA GLU A 33 -5.37 -5.05 -14.58
C GLU A 33 -4.76 -6.32 -13.97
N GLY A 34 -3.49 -6.58 -14.30
CA GLY A 34 -2.73 -7.68 -13.73
C GLY A 34 -2.75 -7.56 -12.20
N SER A 35 -2.92 -8.69 -11.49
CA SER A 35 -3.12 -8.66 -10.04
C SER A 35 -2.06 -7.79 -9.34
N PRO A 36 -2.40 -7.10 -8.24
CA PRO A 36 -1.49 -6.18 -7.54
C PRO A 36 -0.14 -6.80 -7.18
N GLN A 37 -0.07 -8.13 -7.04
CA GLN A 37 1.13 -8.89 -6.73
C GLN A 37 2.19 -8.85 -7.85
N ASN A 38 1.77 -8.69 -9.10
CA ASN A 38 2.68 -8.65 -10.25
C ASN A 38 3.19 -7.24 -10.55
N SER A 39 2.62 -6.22 -9.91
CA SER A 39 3.12 -4.84 -10.02
C SER A 39 4.50 -4.69 -9.36
N VAL A 40 5.30 -3.76 -9.87
CA VAL A 40 6.62 -3.43 -9.27
C VAL A 40 6.44 -3.02 -7.80
N GLN A 41 5.40 -2.26 -7.48
CA GLN A 41 5.09 -1.87 -6.11
C GLN A 41 4.76 -3.09 -5.23
N GLY A 42 4.01 -4.06 -5.74
CA GLY A 42 3.73 -5.31 -5.03
C GLY A 42 5.00 -6.13 -4.75
N LYS A 43 5.92 -6.18 -5.71
CA LYS A 43 7.24 -6.81 -5.53
C LYS A 43 8.10 -6.08 -4.50
N LEU A 44 8.10 -4.75 -4.50
CA LEU A 44 8.83 -3.94 -3.52
C LEU A 44 8.31 -4.15 -2.09
N ARG A 45 6.98 -4.12 -1.88
CA ARG A 45 6.39 -4.44 -0.56
C ARG A 45 6.74 -5.85 -0.10
N LYS A 46 6.75 -6.81 -1.02
CA LYS A 46 7.16 -8.19 -0.69
C LYS A 46 8.63 -8.24 -0.29
N LEU A 47 9.50 -7.52 -1.00
CA LEU A 47 10.91 -7.42 -0.66
C LEU A 47 11.09 -6.82 0.73
N GLU A 48 10.46 -5.68 1.03
CA GLU A 48 10.47 -5.05 2.36
C GLU A 48 10.01 -5.99 3.48
N SER A 49 9.07 -6.90 3.22
CA SER A 49 8.60 -7.86 4.22
C SER A 49 9.60 -8.97 4.56
N ILE A 50 10.57 -9.23 3.68
CA ILE A 50 11.55 -10.32 3.83
C ILE A 50 12.88 -9.78 4.38
N ILE A 51 13.27 -8.57 3.96
CA ILE A 51 14.56 -8.00 4.34
C ILE A 51 14.52 -7.49 5.79
N PRO A 52 15.39 -7.98 6.69
CA PRO A 52 15.46 -7.49 8.06
C PRO A 52 15.89 -6.02 8.11
N GLY A 53 15.30 -5.22 9.00
CA GLY A 53 15.66 -3.81 9.21
C GLY A 53 14.46 -2.87 9.24
N ARG A 54 14.72 -1.57 9.13
CA ARG A 54 13.68 -0.52 9.15
C ARG A 54 12.88 -0.53 7.83
N GLN A 55 11.58 -0.28 7.92
CA GLN A 55 10.65 -0.33 6.78
C GLN A 55 10.53 0.99 6.01
N ASP A 56 11.11 2.09 6.52
CA ASP A 56 10.91 3.44 5.99
C ASP A 56 12.08 3.93 5.12
N ASP A 57 12.79 3.02 4.46
CA ASP A 57 13.94 3.38 3.63
C ASP A 57 13.51 3.74 2.20
N SER A 58 14.28 4.63 1.55
CA SER A 58 14.11 4.87 0.12
C SER A 58 14.28 3.56 -0.67
N ILE A 59 13.77 3.50 -1.90
CA ILE A 59 13.96 2.32 -2.78
C ILE A 59 15.44 1.96 -2.89
N GLU A 60 16.32 2.95 -3.00
CA GLU A 60 17.76 2.73 -3.05
C GLU A 60 18.32 2.13 -1.75
N GLY A 61 17.86 2.62 -0.59
CA GLY A 61 18.22 2.05 0.71
C GLY A 61 17.75 0.61 0.88
N LEU A 62 16.52 0.30 0.43
CA LEU A 62 15.99 -1.07 0.42
C LEU A 62 16.84 -1.99 -0.45
N LEU A 63 17.22 -1.55 -1.66
CA LEU A 63 18.04 -2.34 -2.58
C LEU A 63 19.45 -2.56 -2.03
N MET A 64 20.06 -1.53 -1.43
CA MET A 64 21.37 -1.65 -0.78
C MET A 64 21.33 -2.68 0.35
N ARG A 65 20.35 -2.55 1.26
CA ARG A 65 20.19 -3.49 2.38
C ARG A 65 19.89 -4.91 1.88
N THR A 66 19.16 -5.04 0.78
CA THR A 66 18.93 -6.34 0.15
C THR A 66 20.25 -6.97 -0.27
N ALA A 67 21.16 -6.22 -0.90
CA ALA A 67 22.47 -6.72 -1.30
C ALA A 67 23.34 -7.12 -0.09
N GLU A 68 23.33 -6.32 0.97
CA GLU A 68 24.00 -6.63 2.23
C GLU A 68 23.45 -7.92 2.87
N TYR A 69 22.13 -8.08 2.89
CA TYR A 69 21.49 -9.24 3.49
C TYR A 69 21.75 -10.52 2.69
N ILE A 70 21.72 -10.46 1.36
CA ILE A 70 22.12 -11.59 0.51
C ILE A 70 23.56 -12.00 0.82
N SER A 71 24.48 -11.04 0.85
CA SER A 71 25.91 -11.30 1.14
C SER A 71 26.09 -11.94 2.51
N PHE A 72 25.34 -11.49 3.52
CA PHE A 72 25.37 -12.06 4.86
C PHE A 72 24.85 -13.50 4.89
N LEU A 73 23.74 -13.79 4.21
CA LEU A 73 23.18 -15.13 4.14
C LEU A 73 24.11 -16.10 3.41
N GLU A 74 24.75 -15.67 2.32
CA GLU A 74 25.75 -16.47 1.60
C GLU A 74 26.90 -16.89 2.54
N LEU A 75 27.45 -15.93 3.29
CA LEU A 75 28.49 -16.21 4.27
C LEU A 75 28.01 -17.19 5.36
N GLN A 76 26.80 -17.01 5.88
CA GLN A 76 26.25 -17.93 6.88
C GLN A 76 26.12 -19.36 6.33
N VAL A 77 25.64 -19.51 5.10
CA VAL A 77 25.54 -20.82 4.44
C VAL A 77 26.93 -21.45 4.27
N ASP A 78 27.93 -20.69 3.85
CA ASP A 78 29.29 -21.21 3.65
C ASP A 78 29.96 -21.64 4.96
N VAL A 79 29.76 -20.88 6.05
CA VAL A 79 30.20 -21.27 7.39
C VAL A 79 29.51 -22.57 7.82
N LEU A 80 28.18 -22.65 7.67
CA LEU A 80 27.42 -23.83 8.05
C LEU A 80 27.82 -25.08 7.26
N LYS A 81 28.07 -24.95 5.94
CA LYS A 81 28.61 -26.04 5.11
C LYS A 81 29.97 -26.49 5.62
N SER A 82 30.86 -25.54 5.92
CA SER A 82 32.20 -25.84 6.44
C SER A 82 32.14 -26.58 7.78
N LEU A 83 31.26 -26.15 8.70
CA LEU A 83 31.03 -26.84 9.96
C LEU A 83 30.40 -28.22 9.73
N SER A 84 29.43 -28.36 8.82
CA SER A 84 28.84 -29.65 8.48
C SER A 84 29.88 -30.65 7.96
N HIS A 85 30.84 -30.19 7.15
CA HIS A 85 31.95 -31.01 6.68
C HIS A 85 32.88 -31.41 7.83
N LEU A 86 33.20 -30.47 8.73
CA LEU A 86 34.07 -30.72 9.88
C LEU A 86 33.47 -31.72 10.86
N TYR A 87 32.17 -31.63 11.12
CA TYR A 87 31.46 -32.48 12.08
C TYR A 87 30.83 -33.72 11.44
N GLY A 88 31.02 -33.94 10.13
CA GLY A 88 30.52 -35.12 9.42
C GLY A 88 28.98 -35.20 9.34
N VAL A 89 28.28 -34.08 9.47
CA VAL A 89 26.81 -34.01 9.47
C VAL A 89 26.23 -33.80 8.06
N SER A 90 27.03 -34.05 7.02
CA SER A 90 26.71 -33.70 5.63
C SER A 90 25.34 -34.23 5.23
N PRO A 91 24.40 -33.37 4.81
CA PRO A 91 23.26 -33.82 4.02
C PRO A 91 23.78 -34.32 2.67
N LEU A 92 23.19 -35.42 2.20
CA LEU A 92 23.39 -36.02 0.88
C LEU A 92 23.19 -35.02 -0.27
#